data_AF-R6T4I6-F1
#
_entry.id   AF-R6T4I6-F1
#
_cell.length_a   1.000
_cell.length_b   1.000
_cell.length_c   1.000
_cell.angle_alpha   90.00
_cell.angle_beta   90.00
_cell.angle_gamma   90.00
#
_symmetry.space_group_name_H-M   'P 1'
#
loop_
_entity.id
_entity.type
_entity.pdbx_description
1 polymer ?
#
loop_
_entity_poly.entity_id
_entity_poly.type
_entity_poly.pdbx_seq_one_letter_code
_entity_poly.pdbx_strand_id
1 'polypeptide(L)'
;MTLNSIVTGTYNQQLSYKVVYKTNLSGSSYRTLADNLSTSKNYVLDARPAILKLASNERITEVMFVFGQVKAGFAQVETPAISGTVAKGLSGGSSLVNVADVGGLYNGQWIQAVSRTLTGVYAKTTVTLPKTGY
;
A
#
# COMPACT_ATOMS: atom_id res chain seq x y z
N MET A 1 -4.19 8.94 4.78
CA MET A 1 -2.73 8.78 4.59
C MET A 1 -2.38 9.21 3.17
N THR A 2 -1.18 9.74 2.95
CA THR A 2 -0.61 9.98 1.63
C THR A 2 0.48 8.96 1.37
N LEU A 3 0.39 8.23 0.27
CA LEU A 3 1.39 7.25 -0.12
C LEU A 3 2.66 7.94 -0.65
N ASN A 4 3.84 7.45 -0.23
CA ASN A 4 5.13 8.01 -0.64
C ASN A 4 5.89 7.04 -1.54
N SER A 5 6.08 5.80 -1.08
CA SER A 5 6.83 4.80 -1.84
C SER A 5 6.31 3.38 -1.63
N ILE A 6 6.60 2.54 -2.62
CA ILE A 6 6.34 1.10 -2.59
C ILE A 6 7.66 0.38 -2.89
N VAL A 7 8.12 -0.42 -1.95
CA VAL A 7 9.18 -1.42 -2.16
C VAL A 7 8.51 -2.70 -2.61
N THR A 8 8.90 -3.22 -3.78
CA THR A 8 8.17 -4.33 -4.40
C THR A 8 8.53 -5.70 -3.86
N GLY A 9 9.67 -5.85 -3.21
CA GLY A 9 10.22 -7.15 -2.88
C GLY A 9 10.63 -7.93 -4.14
N THR A 10 10.88 -9.23 -3.96
CA THR A 10 11.20 -10.19 -5.01
C THR A 10 10.37 -11.45 -4.83
N TYR A 11 10.29 -12.27 -5.88
CA TYR A 11 9.46 -13.47 -5.91
C TYR A 11 10.23 -14.67 -6.47
N ASN A 12 9.83 -15.87 -6.08
CA ASN A 12 10.57 -17.10 -6.35
C ASN A 12 10.40 -17.68 -7.77
N GLN A 13 9.65 -17.01 -8.65
CA GLN A 13 9.47 -17.43 -10.04
C GLN A 13 9.72 -16.25 -10.97
N GLN A 14 10.47 -16.50 -12.04
CA GLN A 14 10.84 -15.48 -13.02
C GLN A 14 9.70 -15.23 -14.00
N LEU A 15 9.18 -14.00 -13.95
CA LEU A 15 8.15 -13.44 -14.83
C LEU A 15 8.13 -11.92 -14.74
N SER A 16 7.47 -11.28 -15.70
CA SER A 16 7.17 -9.85 -15.66
C SER A 16 5.82 -9.59 -14.98
N TYR A 17 5.75 -8.51 -14.22
CA TYR A 17 4.52 -8.07 -13.57
C TYR A 17 4.37 -6.54 -13.67
N LYS A 18 3.20 -6.05 -13.30
CA LYS A 18 2.94 -4.60 -13.20
C LYS A 18 2.39 -4.23 -11.84
N VAL A 19 2.61 -2.99 -11.45
CA VAL A 19 1.98 -2.40 -10.28
C VAL A 19 0.98 -1.36 -10.76
N VAL A 20 -0.25 -1.47 -10.30
CA VAL A 20 -1.33 -0.54 -10.62
C VAL A 20 -1.89 0.07 -9.34
N TYR A 21 -2.54 1.23 -9.46
CA TYR A 21 -3.13 1.92 -8.32
C TYR A 21 -4.50 2.48 -8.66
N LYS A 22 -5.30 2.67 -7.62
CA LYS A 22 -6.61 3.29 -7.67
C LYS A 22 -6.62 4.50 -6.73
N THR A 23 -7.34 5.54 -7.11
CA THR A 23 -7.55 6.73 -6.28
C THR A 23 -9.01 6.86 -5.87
N ASN A 24 -9.26 7.66 -4.83
CA ASN A 24 -10.61 8.07 -4.42
C ASN A 24 -11.42 8.77 -5.52
N LEU A 25 -10.79 9.27 -6.59
CA LEU A 25 -11.44 9.93 -7.72
C LEU A 25 -11.48 9.08 -9.00
N SER A 26 -10.86 7.90 -8.99
CA SER A 26 -10.71 7.05 -10.18
C SER A 26 -11.90 6.13 -10.49
N GLY A 27 -12.94 6.14 -9.66
CA GLY A 27 -14.11 5.27 -9.85
C GLY A 27 -13.73 3.80 -9.65
N SER A 28 -13.86 2.98 -10.70
CA SER A 28 -13.46 1.56 -10.71
C SER A 28 -12.18 1.29 -11.50
N SER A 29 -11.54 2.33 -12.03
CA SER A 29 -10.43 2.19 -12.97
C SER A 29 -9.08 2.21 -12.26
N TYR A 30 -8.24 1.22 -12.54
CA TYR A 30 -6.83 1.24 -12.14
C TYR A 30 -5.97 1.99 -13.16
N ARG A 31 -4.98 2.72 -12.65
CA ARG A 31 -3.93 3.38 -13.42
C ARG A 31 -2.62 2.62 -13.24
N THR A 32 -1.80 2.55 -14.28
CA THR A 32 -0.47 1.92 -14.19
C THR A 32 0.47 2.80 -13.39
N LEU A 33 1.09 2.24 -12.35
CA LEU A 33 2.21 2.86 -11.64
C LEU A 33 3.54 2.52 -12.32
N ALA A 34 3.73 1.23 -12.61
CA ALA A 34 4.91 0.69 -13.28
C ALA A 34 4.55 -0.60 -14.01
N ASP A 35 5.19 -0.86 -15.13
CA ASP A 35 4.93 -2.03 -15.98
C ASP A 35 6.24 -2.74 -16.35
N ASN A 36 6.12 -3.98 -16.80
CA ASN A 36 7.23 -4.85 -17.20
C ASN A 36 8.35 -4.95 -16.12
N LEU A 37 7.96 -5.00 -14.85
CA LEU A 37 8.87 -5.18 -13.73
C LEU A 37 9.29 -6.65 -13.64
N SER A 38 10.55 -6.91 -13.31
CA SER A 38 11.04 -8.28 -13.09
C SER A 38 10.78 -8.71 -11.65
N THR A 39 10.16 -9.88 -11.48
CA THR A 39 10.00 -10.54 -10.17
C THR A 39 11.33 -10.85 -9.45
N SER A 40 12.43 -10.94 -10.19
CA SER A 40 13.77 -11.19 -9.66
C SER A 40 14.48 -9.91 -9.19
N LYS A 41 13.83 -8.74 -9.29
CA LYS A 41 14.40 -7.46 -8.88
C LYS A 41 13.48 -6.75 -7.90
N ASN A 42 14.08 -6.16 -6.88
CA ASN A 42 13.40 -5.30 -5.94
C ASN A 42 13.45 -3.85 -6.45
N TYR A 43 12.30 -3.19 -6.51
CA TYR A 43 12.15 -1.83 -6.97
C TYR A 43 11.63 -0.94 -5.85
N VAL A 44 12.05 0.32 -5.86
CA VAL A 44 11.43 1.38 -5.06
C VAL A 44 10.66 2.28 -6.00
N LEU A 45 9.34 2.15 -5.99
CA LEU A 45 8.43 2.94 -6.80
C LEU A 45 8.05 4.21 -6.05
N ASP A 46 8.14 5.35 -6.72
CA ASP A 46 7.71 6.64 -6.18
C ASP A 46 6.21 6.84 -6.43
N ALA A 47 5.45 6.94 -5.35
CA ALA A 47 4.01 7.07 -5.38
C ALA A 47 3.53 8.44 -4.88
N ARG A 48 4.44 9.42 -4.76
CA ARG A 48 4.10 10.75 -4.26
C ARG A 48 3.09 11.42 -5.21
N PRO A 49 2.08 12.14 -4.68
CA PRO A 49 1.05 12.80 -5.51
C PRO A 49 1.60 13.69 -6.61
N ALA A 50 2.70 14.42 -6.35
CA ALA A 50 3.34 15.29 -7.33
C ALA A 50 3.95 14.52 -8.52
N ILE A 51 4.53 13.33 -8.25
CA ILE A 51 5.13 12.47 -9.27
C ILE A 51 4.05 11.87 -10.16
N LEU A 52 2.94 11.45 -9.55
CA LEU A 52 1.79 10.87 -10.25
C LEU A 52 0.82 11.92 -10.81
N LYS A 53 1.12 13.21 -10.63
CA LYS A 53 0.28 14.35 -11.06
C LYS A 53 -1.17 14.24 -10.58
N LEU A 54 -1.36 13.78 -9.34
CA LEU A 54 -2.69 13.65 -8.74
C LEU A 54 -3.28 15.04 -8.47
N ALA A 55 -4.60 15.16 -8.65
CA ALA A 55 -5.30 16.40 -8.34
C ALA A 55 -5.29 16.72 -6.84
N SER A 56 -5.68 17.95 -6.49
CA SER A 56 -5.89 18.30 -5.09
C SER A 56 -6.94 17.38 -4.47
N ASN A 57 -6.69 16.91 -3.25
CA ASN A 57 -7.50 15.92 -2.53
C ASN A 57 -7.65 14.54 -3.22
N GLU A 58 -6.96 14.29 -4.34
CA GLU A 58 -6.84 12.95 -4.90
C GLU A 58 -5.78 12.15 -4.12
N ARG A 59 -6.14 10.92 -3.72
CA ARG A 59 -5.31 10.04 -2.88
C ARG A 59 -5.43 8.62 -3.39
N ILE A 60 -4.31 7.91 -3.39
CA ILE A 60 -4.29 6.47 -3.64
C ILE A 60 -5.04 5.76 -2.51
N THR A 61 -5.98 4.91 -2.87
CA THR A 61 -6.77 4.09 -1.94
C THR A 61 -6.41 2.61 -2.03
N GLU A 62 -5.91 2.16 -3.19
CA GLU A 62 -5.53 0.77 -3.42
C GLU A 62 -4.29 0.70 -4.31
N VAL A 63 -3.45 -0.30 -4.07
CA VAL A 63 -2.29 -0.67 -4.89
C VAL A 63 -2.37 -2.16 -5.13
N MET A 64 -2.14 -2.59 -6.37
CA MET A 64 -2.23 -3.99 -6.76
C MET A 64 -1.00 -4.40 -7.57
N PHE A 65 -0.47 -5.57 -7.23
CA PHE A 65 0.62 -6.24 -7.94
C PHE A 65 0.00 -7.30 -8.84
N VAL A 66 0.19 -7.18 -10.15
CA VAL A 66 -0.47 -8.04 -11.14
C VAL A 66 0.58 -8.94 -11.80
N PHE A 67 0.67 -10.18 -11.32
CA PHE A 67 1.65 -11.19 -11.78
C PHE A 67 1.20 -12.01 -12.99
N GLY A 68 -0.08 -11.93 -13.39
CA GLY A 68 -0.63 -12.81 -14.43
C GLY A 68 -0.70 -14.26 -13.95
N GLN A 69 -0.30 -15.20 -14.81
CA GLN A 69 -0.31 -16.63 -14.47
C GLN A 69 1.01 -17.05 -13.80
N VAL A 70 0.91 -17.65 -12.62
CA VAL A 70 2.05 -18.17 -11.85
C VAL A 70 1.93 -19.67 -11.64
N LYS A 71 3.04 -20.36 -11.41
CA LYS A 71 3.04 -21.80 -11.08
C LYS A 71 2.73 -22.00 -9.60
N ALA A 72 2.30 -23.20 -9.24
CA ALA A 72 2.12 -23.59 -7.84
C ALA A 72 3.38 -23.30 -7.00
N GLY A 73 3.17 -22.83 -5.77
CA GLY A 73 4.27 -22.43 -4.86
C GLY A 73 4.83 -21.03 -5.13
N PHE A 74 4.16 -20.18 -5.91
CA PHE A 74 4.54 -18.78 -6.07
C PHE A 74 4.50 -18.04 -4.73
N ALA A 75 5.58 -17.37 -4.37
CA ALA A 75 5.72 -16.69 -3.08
C ALA A 75 6.71 -15.52 -3.14
N GLN A 76 6.56 -14.55 -2.23
CA GLN A 76 7.59 -13.55 -2.01
C GLN A 76 8.85 -14.17 -1.40
N VAL A 77 10.01 -13.63 -1.79
CA VAL A 77 11.33 -13.95 -1.23
C VAL A 77 11.78 -12.79 -0.35
N GLU A 78 11.91 -11.60 -0.93
CA GLU A 78 12.04 -10.36 -0.16
C GLU A 78 10.67 -9.73 0.10
N THR A 79 10.45 -9.26 1.32
CA THR A 79 9.16 -8.71 1.74
C THR A 79 8.88 -7.35 1.09
N PRO A 80 7.74 -7.17 0.38
CA PRO A 80 7.31 -5.86 -0.09
C PRO A 80 6.95 -4.94 1.08
N ALA A 81 7.13 -3.64 0.90
CA ALA A 81 6.79 -2.66 1.92
C ALA A 81 6.15 -1.42 1.30
N ILE A 82 5.25 -0.80 2.04
CA ILE A 82 4.55 0.42 1.63
C ILE A 82 4.81 1.49 2.68
N SER A 83 5.22 2.68 2.24
CA SER A 83 5.48 3.81 3.13
C SER A 83 4.63 5.02 2.76
N GLY A 84 4.24 5.81 3.77
CA GLY A 84 3.47 7.02 3.56
C GLY A 84 3.32 7.84 4.82
N THR A 85 2.77 9.03 4.64
CA THR A 85 2.60 10.02 5.71
C THR A 85 1.13 10.09 6.11
N VAL A 86 0.83 9.94 7.39
CA VAL A 86 -0.53 10.14 7.91
C VAL A 86 -0.87 11.64 7.98
N ALA A 87 -2.16 11.98 7.99
CA ALA A 87 -2.58 13.37 8.11
C ALA A 87 -2.08 13.95 9.45
N LYS A 88 -1.72 15.24 9.47
CA LYS A 88 -1.41 15.94 10.72
C LYS A 88 -2.68 16.19 11.51
N GLY A 89 -2.57 16.23 12.84
CA GLY A 89 -3.68 16.63 13.72
C GLY A 89 -4.80 15.58 13.86
N LEU A 90 -4.51 14.30 13.59
CA LEU A 90 -5.47 13.23 13.87
C LEU A 90 -5.83 13.21 15.36
N SER A 91 -7.13 13.18 15.65
CA SER A 91 -7.63 13.08 17.02
C SER A 91 -7.23 11.74 17.64
N GLY A 92 -7.05 11.73 18.96
CA GLY A 92 -6.86 10.49 19.70
C GLY A 92 -8.03 9.55 19.45
N GLY A 93 -7.74 8.27 19.16
CA GLY A 93 -8.75 7.29 18.76
C GLY A 93 -9.00 7.19 17.26
N SER A 94 -8.37 8.03 16.42
CA SER A 94 -8.33 7.81 14.97
C SER A 94 -7.63 6.48 14.66
N SER A 95 -8.00 5.82 13.56
CA SER A 95 -7.37 4.56 13.14
C SER A 95 -7.04 4.52 11.66
N LEU A 96 -5.95 3.84 11.33
CA LEU A 96 -5.62 3.46 9.96
C LEU A 96 -5.92 1.97 9.79
N VAL A 97 -6.71 1.62 8.78
CA VAL A 97 -6.98 0.24 8.40
C VAL A 97 -6.18 -0.07 7.14
N ASN A 98 -5.35 -1.09 7.21
CA ASN A 98 -4.70 -1.69 6.04
C ASN A 98 -5.39 -3.02 5.74
N VAL A 99 -5.83 -3.20 4.50
CA VAL A 99 -6.35 -4.46 3.98
C VAL A 99 -5.43 -4.90 2.85
N ALA A 100 -4.95 -6.14 2.93
CA ALA A 100 -4.19 -6.78 1.88
C ALA A 100 -4.91 -8.07 1.48
N ASP A 101 -5.27 -8.18 0.21
CA ASP A 101 -5.81 -9.40 -0.37
C ASP A 101 -4.86 -9.95 -1.43
N VAL A 102 -4.90 -11.26 -1.60
CA VAL A 102 -4.22 -11.98 -2.68
C VAL A 102 -5.19 -13.01 -3.21
N GLY A 103 -5.37 -13.03 -4.52
CA GLY A 103 -6.30 -13.96 -5.14
C GLY A 103 -6.08 -14.13 -6.63
N GLY A 104 -6.69 -15.18 -7.16
CA GLY A 104 -6.59 -15.55 -8.56
C GLY A 104 -7.56 -16.68 -8.91
N LEU A 105 -7.70 -16.92 -10.21
CA LEU A 105 -8.46 -18.06 -10.71
C LEU A 105 -7.62 -19.33 -10.65
N TYR A 106 -8.17 -20.38 -10.06
CA TYR A 106 -7.63 -21.74 -10.09
C TYR A 106 -8.75 -22.69 -10.54
N ASN A 107 -8.53 -23.40 -11.65
CA ASN A 107 -9.54 -24.28 -12.28
C ASN A 107 -10.92 -23.60 -12.46
N GLY A 108 -10.93 -22.32 -12.85
CA GLY A 108 -12.17 -21.55 -13.05
C GLY A 108 -12.83 -21.02 -11.77
N GLN A 109 -12.30 -21.35 -10.59
CA GLN A 109 -12.79 -20.84 -9.31
C GLN A 109 -11.89 -19.72 -8.79
N TRP A 110 -12.49 -18.63 -8.30
CA TRP A 110 -11.75 -17.58 -7.61
C TRP A 110 -11.34 -18.06 -6.20
N ILE A 111 -10.04 -18.03 -5.93
CA ILE A 111 -9.47 -18.33 -4.61
C ILE A 111 -8.81 -17.06 -4.09
N GLN A 112 -9.02 -16.74 -2.81
CA GLN A 112 -8.48 -15.54 -2.18
C GLN A 112 -8.08 -15.78 -0.73
N ALA A 113 -7.07 -15.04 -0.27
CA ALA A 113 -6.72 -14.86 1.13
C ALA A 113 -6.72 -13.36 1.44
N VAL A 114 -7.13 -12.98 2.66
CA VAL A 114 -7.26 -11.59 3.08
C VAL A 114 -6.64 -11.40 4.45
N SER A 115 -5.82 -10.37 4.60
CA SER A 115 -5.28 -9.89 5.86
C SER A 115 -5.75 -8.47 6.14
N ARG A 116 -6.02 -8.17 7.41
CA ARG A 116 -6.45 -6.85 7.87
C ARG A 116 -5.65 -6.45 9.10
N THR A 117 -5.10 -5.24 9.09
CA THR A 117 -4.35 -4.68 10.21
C THR A 117 -4.90 -3.31 10.58
N LEU A 118 -5.09 -3.07 11.87
CA LEU A 118 -5.55 -1.79 12.43
C LEU A 118 -4.40 -1.12 13.18
N THR A 119 -4.10 0.12 12.83
CA THR A 119 -3.14 0.97 13.55
C THR A 119 -3.88 2.13 14.21
N GLY A 120 -3.99 2.09 15.54
CA GLY A 120 -4.58 3.17 16.33
C GLY A 120 -3.64 4.37 16.50
N VAL A 121 -4.20 5.58 16.44
CA VAL A 121 -3.49 6.84 16.66
C VAL A 121 -3.76 7.33 18.08
N TYR A 122 -2.70 7.50 18.84
CA TYR A 122 -2.74 8.13 20.15
C TYR A 122 -2.27 9.58 20.03
N ALA A 123 -3.16 10.53 20.32
CA ALA A 123 -2.79 11.95 20.33
C ALA A 123 -1.87 12.23 21.53
N LYS A 124 -0.84 13.05 21.29
CA LYS A 124 0.04 13.50 22.36
C LYS A 124 -0.77 14.33 23.36
N THR A 125 -0.88 13.85 24.59
CA THR A 125 -1.44 14.65 25.69
C THR A 125 -0.39 15.66 26.11
N THR A 126 -0.53 16.92 25.70
CA THR A 126 0.22 18.03 26.30
C THR A 126 -0.40 18.31 27.66
N VAL A 127 0.14 17.68 28.69
CA VAL A 127 -0.21 18.00 30.08
C VAL A 127 0.65 19.19 30.49
N THR A 128 0.02 20.32 30.80
CA THR A 128 0.72 21.39 31.51
C THR A 128 0.95 20.90 32.93
N LEU A 129 2.18 20.49 33.24
CA LEU A 129 2.53 20.08 34.59
C LEU A 129 2.34 21.28 35.54
N PRO A 130 1.78 21.08 36.75
CA PRO A 130 1.70 22.15 37.73
C PRO A 130 3.11 22.66 38.04
N LYS A 131 3.28 23.98 38.09
CA LYS A 131 4.55 24.57 38.55
C LYS A 131 4.75 24.20 40.01
N THR A 132 5.80 23.43 40.32
CA THR A 132 6.25 23.25 41.69
C THR A 132 7.15 24.43 42.05
N GLY A 133 6.66 25.33 42.91
CA GLY A 133 7.43 26.43 43.50
C GLY A 133 6.74 27.78 43.35
N TYR A 134 6.35 28.37 44.49
CA TYR A 134 6.14 29.80 44.67
C TYR A 134 7.48 30.50 44.87
#